data_AF-A0A4R8MBR9-F1
#
_entry.id   AF-A0A4R8MBR9-F1
#
_cell.length_a   1.000
_cell.length_b   1.000
_cell.length_c   1.000
_cell.angle_alpha   90.00
_cell.angle_beta   90.00
_cell.angle_gamma   90.00
#
_symmetry.space_group_name_H-M   'P 1'
#
loop_
_entity.id
_entity.type
_entity.pdbx_description
1 polymer ?
#
loop_
_entity_poly.entity_id
_entity_poly.type
_entity_poly.pdbx_seq_one_letter_code
_entity_poly.pdbx_strand_id
1 'polypeptide(L)' 'MFIPLEGQCVVSIRRVIAMIRHGDETAVYLDDGTILATGFRPETLDKRYNAFSKEARENAMPLRRRMGGNRT' A
#
# COMPACT_ATOMS: atom_id res chain seq x y z
N MET A 1 -0.08 1.99 5.86
CA MET A 1 0.33 2.23 4.46
C MET A 1 -0.08 0.99 3.68
N PHE A 2 -0.71 1.18 2.53
CA PHE A 2 -1.39 0.10 1.81
C PHE A 2 -0.86 0.03 0.37
N ILE A 3 -0.84 -1.16 -0.20
CA ILE A 3 -0.49 -1.40 -1.61
C ILE A 3 -1.82 -1.70 -2.34
N PRO A 4 -2.25 -0.81 -3.25
CA PRO A 4 -3.40 -1.08 -4.11
C PRO A 4 -3.05 -2.17 -5.13
N LEU A 5 -3.84 -3.24 -5.17
CA LEU A 5 -3.74 -4.32 -6.15
C LEU A 5 -4.71 -4.08 -7.32
N GLU A 6 -4.95 -5.09 -8.15
CA GLU A 6 -5.95 -5.06 -9.22
C GLU A 6 -7.38 -4.99 -8.65
N GLY A 7 -8.28 -4.34 -9.38
CA GLY A 7 -9.64 -4.10 -8.93
C GLY A 7 -9.72 -3.20 -7.69
N GLN A 8 -10.64 -3.52 -6.78
CA GLN A 8 -10.85 -2.81 -5.50
C GLN A 8 -10.05 -3.44 -4.34
N CYS A 9 -9.03 -4.25 -4.65
CA CYS A 9 -8.26 -4.96 -3.64
C CYS A 9 -7.11 -4.10 -3.10
N VAL A 10 -6.90 -4.13 -1.78
CA VAL A 10 -5.84 -3.37 -1.11
C VAL A 10 -5.24 -4.24 0.00
N VAL A 11 -3.90 -4.26 0.09
CA VAL A 11 -3.20 -5.00 1.14
C VAL A 11 -2.40 -4.06 2.03
N SER A 12 -2.39 -4.31 3.34
CA SER A 12 -1.53 -3.58 4.26
C SER A 12 -0.08 -4.01 4.06
N ILE A 13 0.83 -3.05 3.82
CA ILE A 13 2.25 -3.39 3.60
C ILE A 13 2.89 -4.04 4.83
N ARG A 14 2.35 -3.77 6.03
CA ARG A 14 2.85 -4.37 7.27
C ARG A 14 2.63 -5.88 7.34
N ARG A 15 1.68 -6.38 6.56
CA ARG A 15 1.36 -7.80 6.49
C ARG A 15 2.17 -8.51 5.41
N VAL A 16 2.80 -7.78 4.49
CA VAL A 16 3.54 -8.37 3.37
C VAL A 16 4.91 -8.81 3.85
N ILE A 17 5.20 -10.11 3.72
CA ILE A 17 6.50 -10.70 4.01
C ILE A 17 7.38 -10.68 2.75
N ALA A 18 6.82 -11.09 1.61
CA ALA A 18 7.57 -11.22 0.36
C ALA A 18 6.67 -10.96 -0.85
N MET A 19 7.30 -10.52 -1.94
CA MET A 19 6.69 -10.41 -3.27
C MET A 19 7.60 -11.12 -4.27
N ILE A 20 7.08 -12.13 -4.96
CA ILE A 20 7.86 -12.98 -5.86
C ILE A 20 7.16 -13.05 -7.22
N ARG A 21 7.92 -12.80 -8.29
CA ARG A 21 7.41 -12.90 -9.66
C ARG A 21 7.48 -14.36 -10.15
N HIS A 22 6.34 -14.88 -10.59
CA HIS A 22 6.22 -16.19 -11.22
C HIS A 22 5.56 -16.04 -12.60
N GLY A 23 6.38 -16.05 -13.65
CA GLY A 23 5.91 -15.83 -15.02
C GLY A 23 5.18 -14.49 -15.16
N ASP A 24 3.88 -14.57 -15.46
CA ASP A 24 3.03 -13.40 -15.71
C ASP A 24 2.31 -12.88 -14.46
N GLU A 25 2.52 -13.50 -13.31
CA GLU A 25 1.91 -13.11 -12.04
C GLU A 25 2.95 -12.82 -10.97
N THR A 26 2.54 -12.06 -9.96
CA THR A 26 3.28 -11.78 -8.74
C THR A 26 2.51 -12.35 -7.56
N ALA A 27 3.16 -13.24 -6.82
CA ALA A 27 2.66 -13.75 -5.55
C ALA A 27 3.08 -12.81 -4.41
N VAL A 28 2.12 -12.45 -3.55
CA VAL A 28 2.32 -11.64 -2.35
C VAL A 28 2.04 -12.52 -1.14
N TYR A 29 3.10 -12.80 -0.37
CA TYR A 29 3.03 -13.62 0.84
C TYR A 29 2.73 -12.75 2.05
N LEU A 30 1.72 -13.13 2.81
CA LEU A 30 1.31 -12.42 4.02
C LEU A 30 1.77 -13.12 5.31
N ASP A 31 1.78 -12.36 6.39
CA ASP A 31 2.17 -12.78 7.74
C ASP A 31 1.31 -13.87 8.37
N ASP A 32 0.07 -14.00 7.93
CA ASP A 32 -0.86 -15.06 8.35
C ASP A 32 -0.74 -16.33 7.48
N GLY A 33 0.21 -16.38 6.54
CA GLY A 33 0.37 -17.46 5.58
C GLY A 33 -0.52 -17.36 4.34
N THR A 34 -1.37 -16.33 4.24
CA THR A 34 -2.17 -16.08 3.02
C THR A 34 -1.26 -15.72 1.85
N ILE A 35 -1.60 -16.21 0.66
CA ILE A 35 -0.93 -15.85 -0.59
C ILE A 35 -1.95 -15.17 -1.49
N LEU A 36 -1.63 -13.95 -1.94
CA LEU A 36 -2.41 -13.23 -2.94
C LEU A 36 -1.66 -13.27 -4.27
N ALA A 37 -2.37 -13.43 -5.39
CA ALA A 37 -1.81 -13.32 -6.72
C ALA A 37 -2.32 -12.04 -7.40
N THR A 38 -1.44 -11.40 -8.19
CA THR A 38 -1.80 -10.25 -9.03
C THR A 38 -0.98 -10.27 -10.31
N GLY A 39 -1.56 -9.80 -11.42
CA GLY A 39 -0.83 -9.63 -12.68
C GLY A 39 0.21 -8.51 -12.61
N PHE A 40 0.06 -7.56 -11.68
CA PHE A 40 1.00 -6.46 -11.50
C PHE A 40 2.40 -6.94 -11.13
N ARG A 41 3.40 -6.43 -11.85
CA ARG A 41 4.81 -6.63 -11.51
C ARG A 41 5.17 -5.91 -10.20
N PRO A 42 6.20 -6.38 -9.46
CA PRO A 42 6.65 -5.73 -8.23
C PRO A 42 6.94 -4.23 -8.40
N GLU A 43 7.50 -3.80 -9.54
CA GLU A 43 7.78 -2.38 -9.80
C GLU A 43 6.50 -1.55 -9.97
N THR A 44 5.43 -2.15 -10.49
CA THR A 44 4.11 -1.51 -10.58
C THR A 44 3.50 -1.35 -9.19
N LEU A 45 3.63 -2.36 -8.33
CA LEU A 45 3.15 -2.32 -6.95
C LEU A 45 3.87 -1.22 -6.13
N ASP A 46 5.19 -1.09 -6.29
CA ASP A 46 5.96 -0.02 -5.65
C ASP A 46 5.51 1.38 -6.11
N LYS A 47 5.31 1.58 -7.42
CA LYS A 47 4.77 2.85 -7.95
C LYS A 47 3.39 3.18 -7.37
N ARG A 48 2.48 2.20 -7.31
CA ARG A 48 1.13 2.36 -6.76
C ARG A 48 1.17 2.70 -5.27
N TYR A 49 2.03 2.04 -4.51
CA TYR A 49 2.26 2.32 -3.09
C TYR A 49 2.75 3.75 -2.85
N ASN A 50 3.75 4.19 -3.61
CA ASN A 50 4.31 5.53 -3.49
C ASN A 50 3.28 6.61 -3.84
N ALA A 51 2.50 6.40 -4.91
CA ALA A 51 1.41 7.29 -5.29
C ALA A 51 0.34 7.40 -4.20
N PHE A 52 -0.15 6.25 -3.69
CA PHE A 52 -1.12 6.20 -2.61
C PHE A 52 -0.63 6.93 -1.35
N SER A 53 0.65 6.73 -1.01
CA SER A 53 1.24 7.32 0.18
C SER A 53 1.43 8.83 0.06
N LYS A 54 1.78 9.30 -1.13
CA LYS A 54 1.85 10.74 -1.44
C LYS A 54 0.47 11.38 -1.29
N GLU A 55 -0.56 10.81 -1.92
CA GLU A 55 -1.93 11.30 -1.85
C GLU A 55 -2.44 11.33 -0.40
N ALA A 56 -2.24 10.24 0.35
CA ALA A 56 -2.63 10.16 1.75
C ALA A 56 -1.96 11.27 2.60
N ARG A 57 -0.68 11.58 2.33
CA ARG A 57 0.05 12.64 3.01
C ARG A 57 -0.50 14.03 2.65
N GLU A 58 -0.79 14.27 1.38
CA GLU A 58 -1.39 15.52 0.90
C GLU A 58 -2.77 15.74 1.53
N ASN A 59 -3.62 14.71 1.55
CA ASN A 59 -4.94 14.75 2.17
C ASN A 59 -4.89 14.93 3.70
N ALA A 60 -3.83 14.45 4.37
CA ALA A 60 -3.64 14.64 5.80
C ALA A 60 -3.14 16.05 6.17
N MET A 61 -2.52 16.79 5.25
CA MET A 61 -1.94 18.12 5.54
C MET A 61 -2.96 19.15 6.05
N PRO A 62 -4.17 19.30 5.45
CA PRO A 62 -5.21 20.19 5.97
C PRO A 62 -5.68 19.83 7.38
N LEU A 63 -5.72 18.54 7.71
CA LEU A 63 -6.16 18.04 9.02
C LEU A 63 -5.12 18.30 10.11
N ARG A 64 -3.82 18.22 9.78
CA ARG A 64 -2.73 18.55 10.71
C ARG A 64 -2.75 20.02 11.14
N ARG A 65 -3.13 20.93 10.25
CA ARG A 65 -3.27 22.36 10.59
C ARG A 65 -4.44 22.63 11.55
N ARG A 66 -5.49 21.81 11.53
CA ARG A 66 -6.66 21.93 12.42
C ARG A 66 -6.43 21.37 13.83
N MET A 67 -5.52 20.41 14.00
CA MET A 67 -5.20 19.82 15.31
C MET A 67 -4.14 20.60 16.12
N GLY A 68 -3.57 21.68 15.57
CA GLY A 68 -2.63 22.57 16.27
C GLY A 68 -3.27 23.64 17.15
N GLY A 69 -4.48 23.38 17.70
CA GLY A 69 -5.22 24.34 18.51
C GLY A 69 -4.98 24.18 20.01
N ASN A 70 -4.26 25.15 20.60
CA ASN A 70 -4.12 25.50 22.01
C ASN A 70 -3.94 24.38 23.06
N ARG A 71 -2.68 24.15 23.44
CA ARG A 71 -2.32 23.92 24.84
C ARG A 71 -1.99 25.28 25.47
N THR A 72 -3.01 25.98 25.98
CA THR A 72 -2.84 26.98 27.05
C THR A 72 -2.89 26.27 28.39
#